data_AF-A0A1G7E0G6-F1
#
_entry.id   AF-A0A1G7E0G6-F1
#
_cell.length_a   1.000
_cell.length_b   1.000
_cell.length_c   1.000
_cell.angle_alpha   90.00
_cell.angle_beta   90.00
_cell.angle_gamma   90.00
#
_symmetry.space_group_name_H-M   'P 1'
#
loop_
_entity.id
_entity.type
_entity.pdbx_description
1 polymer ?
#
loop_
_entity_poly.entity_id
_entity_poly.type
_entity_poly.pdbx_seq_one_letter_code
_entity_poly.pdbx_strand_id
1 'polypeptide(L)'
;MKHTALVKLFLALPITLFILLFGTNTRTIVPYSTTEEINSNTRIDNLSLFPDSDGDGLTDDIDEDDDNDGIPDLFEDGCEVSTGFGTPPPSLGSTNYVTSIYTNYSGFWSSSVGALNTTSYDNVSELLAFTVGSQTYATGVGATAMIDTDNNGFYDNVDTDGDAVADLTVAETSWTALRPVTSITSGVRLEGRAIDGNTSNAVGPQLTSGGIPFNPYLYQGERGLDMGYAIANIDNAWYFSLGGTNTAAYGDGEMDILLTQGAQLGSGLNYNRLHLLDEDGNYLDNGVEVNWNDTPVVGNSNVDQYNANDSSSGRNQKKNIRLAAVELSEFGLTAAERAKAIIFRLEISANADPIFFVVNDKSFYTGCTPLDSDGDGIPNSLDLDSDNDGIYDGIEAGHGKTLVDGRVTGSVGTDGIPDSVQATGQFDNGTINYQINDSDTDNTFDFLSSDSDADGCTDVIEAGFLDPDNDAILGNSPVSIDFWGVIINQGGYTGTRDGNTNAVPDYQEASAAPTITMEPQDTIIIDGNSGSISVTASNTAQYQWQISTDGGTSFSDIIDFASYTGIQTATLTIHNANIEFNGLEFRVILSNEGYVCSSPIISESVVLDIRIKTMITNRKITYRIHKA
;
A
#
# COMPACT_ATOMS: atom_id res chain seq x y z
N MET A 1 52.97 -60.25 14.05
CA MET A 1 53.48 -60.31 15.44
C MET A 1 52.84 -59.14 16.18
N LYS A 2 51.80 -59.35 17.02
CA LYS A 2 51.82 -59.24 18.52
C LYS A 2 52.64 -58.03 19.00
N HIS A 3 52.21 -57.09 19.86
CA HIS A 3 51.17 -56.98 20.91
C HIS A 3 51.04 -55.46 21.26
N THR A 4 49.84 -54.89 21.44
CA THR A 4 49.12 -54.63 22.71
C THR A 4 49.59 -53.42 23.56
N ALA A 5 48.73 -52.37 23.56
CA ALA A 5 48.31 -51.43 24.62
C ALA A 5 49.32 -50.74 25.58
N LEU A 6 49.16 -49.41 25.76
CA LEU A 6 48.56 -48.84 26.98
C LEU A 6 48.26 -47.32 26.81
N VAL A 7 47.06 -46.94 27.22
CA VAL A 7 46.57 -45.57 27.40
C VAL A 7 47.26 -44.93 28.61
N LYS A 8 47.68 -43.66 28.51
CA LYS A 8 47.80 -42.74 29.65
C LYS A 8 47.63 -41.28 29.20
N LEU A 9 46.51 -40.72 29.63
CA LEU A 9 46.11 -39.32 29.59
C LEU A 9 46.92 -38.53 30.64
N PHE A 10 47.49 -37.38 30.28
CA PHE A 10 47.79 -36.28 31.20
C PHE A 10 47.76 -34.93 30.46
N LEU A 11 46.88 -34.05 30.92
CA LEU A 11 46.72 -32.64 30.56
C LEU A 11 47.90 -31.79 31.09
N ALA A 12 48.36 -30.79 30.33
CA ALA A 12 48.43 -29.37 30.75
C ALA A 12 49.21 -28.47 29.76
N LEU A 13 48.53 -27.41 29.34
CA LEU A 13 48.86 -26.11 28.68
C LEU A 13 50.19 -25.41 29.06
N PRO A 14 50.58 -24.23 28.49
CA PRO A 14 49.91 -23.37 27.48
C PRO A 14 50.82 -22.82 26.34
N ILE A 15 50.24 -22.36 25.22
CA ILE A 15 50.82 -21.27 24.41
C ILE A 15 49.71 -20.31 23.95
N THR A 16 49.98 -19.03 24.19
CA THR A 16 49.24 -17.79 23.97
C THR A 16 48.85 -17.56 22.51
N LEU A 17 47.59 -17.14 22.27
CA LEU A 17 47.08 -16.69 20.97
C LEU A 17 46.92 -15.16 20.98
N PHE A 18 47.50 -14.54 19.98
CA PHE A 18 47.52 -13.10 19.70
C PHE A 18 46.21 -12.74 18.97
N ILE A 19 45.38 -11.86 19.54
CA ILE A 19 44.16 -11.37 18.89
C ILE A 19 44.53 -10.14 18.05
N LEU A 20 44.29 -10.23 16.73
CA LEU A 20 44.24 -9.09 15.82
C LEU A 20 42.76 -8.71 15.66
N LEU A 21 42.46 -7.47 16.02
CA LEU A 21 41.15 -6.85 15.96
C LEU A 21 40.85 -6.48 14.50
N PHE A 22 39.83 -7.09 13.90
CA PHE A 22 39.09 -6.51 12.77
C PHE A 22 37.66 -6.34 13.26
N GLY A 23 37.22 -5.08 13.34
CA GLY A 23 35.82 -4.76 13.63
C GLY A 23 35.00 -4.97 12.37
N THR A 24 34.10 -5.95 12.42
CA THR A 24 32.95 -6.05 11.53
C THR A 24 31.75 -5.59 12.35
N ASN A 25 31.22 -4.40 12.08
CA ASN A 25 29.89 -4.02 12.54
C ASN A 25 28.89 -4.79 11.69
N THR A 26 28.57 -6.01 12.10
CA THR A 26 27.31 -6.67 11.72
C THR A 26 26.37 -6.40 12.88
N ARG A 27 25.49 -5.40 12.74
CA ARG A 27 24.27 -5.34 13.56
C ARG A 27 23.42 -6.52 13.10
N THR A 28 23.24 -7.48 13.99
CA THR A 28 22.28 -8.55 13.79
C THR A 28 20.92 -7.94 14.11
N ILE A 29 20.14 -7.64 13.07
CA ILE A 29 18.71 -7.37 13.22
C ILE A 29 18.10 -8.71 13.64
N VAL A 30 17.35 -8.69 14.74
CA VAL A 30 16.68 -9.87 15.27
C VAL A 30 15.31 -9.90 14.61
N PRO A 31 14.98 -10.92 13.79
CA PRO A 31 13.64 -11.07 13.28
C PRO A 31 12.69 -11.29 14.46
N TYR A 32 11.53 -10.63 14.44
CA TYR A 32 10.45 -10.87 15.39
C TYR A 32 9.89 -12.29 15.16
N SER A 33 10.54 -13.29 15.74
CA SER A 33 10.06 -14.68 15.71
C SER A 33 9.25 -14.98 16.95
N THR A 34 8.07 -15.53 16.72
CA THR A 34 7.13 -16.06 17.69
C THR A 34 7.79 -16.95 18.76
N THR A 35 7.61 -16.56 20.02
CA THR A 35 7.76 -17.35 21.26
C THR A 35 9.10 -18.05 21.54
N GLU A 36 9.95 -17.47 22.40
CA GLU A 36 10.68 -18.22 23.45
C GLU A 36 11.23 -17.29 24.56
N GLU A 37 11.30 -17.82 25.78
CA GLU A 37 11.54 -17.16 27.07
C GLU A 37 12.72 -16.15 27.13
N ILE A 38 12.42 -14.91 27.54
CA ILE A 38 13.43 -13.90 27.90
C ILE A 38 14.14 -14.32 29.20
N ASN A 39 15.36 -14.86 29.06
CA ASN A 39 16.32 -14.95 30.16
C ASN A 39 17.22 -13.72 30.19
N SER A 40 17.20 -13.05 31.34
CA SER A 40 17.96 -11.85 31.69
C SER A 40 19.44 -11.87 31.29
N ASN A 41 19.93 -10.70 30.86
CA ASN A 41 21.18 -10.05 31.30
C ASN A 41 22.06 -9.53 30.14
N THR A 42 21.55 -8.59 29.35
CA THR A 42 22.37 -7.60 28.61
C THR A 42 21.72 -6.24 28.74
N ARG A 43 22.42 -5.36 29.47
CA ARG A 43 22.13 -3.95 29.63
C ARG A 43 22.17 -3.25 28.26
N ILE A 44 21.02 -2.92 27.72
CA ILE A 44 20.86 -1.92 26.65
C ILE A 44 20.89 -0.56 27.34
N ASP A 45 21.96 0.22 27.16
CA ASP A 45 22.01 1.63 27.53
C ASP A 45 21.24 2.41 26.44
N ASN A 46 20.17 3.12 26.83
CA ASN A 46 19.38 4.09 26.07
C ASN A 46 18.92 3.67 24.66
N LEU A 47 17.82 2.90 24.60
CA LEU A 47 17.07 2.61 23.39
C LEU A 47 15.82 3.48 23.40
N SER A 48 15.61 4.29 22.37
CA SER A 48 14.24 4.66 21.98
C SER A 48 13.46 3.36 21.91
N LEU A 49 12.37 3.23 22.67
CA LEU A 49 11.59 1.98 22.74
C LEU A 49 10.88 1.68 21.41
N PHE A 50 10.87 2.64 20.49
CA PHE A 50 10.32 2.58 19.15
C PHE A 50 11.37 3.13 18.16
N PRO A 51 11.65 2.45 17.03
CA PRO A 51 12.51 3.00 15.98
C PRO A 51 11.87 4.26 15.34
N ASP A 52 12.68 4.98 14.60
CA ASP A 52 12.33 6.13 13.74
C ASP A 52 13.14 5.85 12.48
N SER A 53 12.53 5.10 11.57
CA SER A 53 13.21 4.43 10.47
C SER A 53 13.67 5.43 9.42
N ASP A 54 12.79 6.35 8.99
CA ASP A 54 13.08 7.37 7.98
C ASP A 54 13.80 8.62 8.52
N GLY A 55 13.77 8.85 9.84
CA GLY A 55 14.44 9.95 10.53
C GLY A 55 13.67 11.26 10.53
N ASP A 56 12.36 11.24 10.34
CA ASP A 56 11.50 12.43 10.28
C ASP A 56 11.16 13.01 11.67
N GLY A 57 11.38 12.21 12.72
CA GLY A 57 11.18 12.55 14.12
C GLY A 57 9.87 12.04 14.74
N LEU A 58 9.05 11.30 13.98
CA LEU A 58 8.05 10.38 14.47
C LEU A 58 8.67 9.00 14.66
N THR A 59 8.04 8.16 15.46
CA THR A 59 8.50 6.78 15.68
C THR A 59 7.58 5.84 14.94
N ASP A 60 8.09 4.70 14.49
CA ASP A 60 7.38 3.71 13.65
C ASP A 60 6.05 3.20 14.26
N ASP A 61 5.80 3.43 15.57
CA ASP A 61 4.52 3.10 16.20
C ASP A 61 3.43 4.18 16.01
N ILE A 62 3.80 5.34 15.48
CA ILE A 62 2.95 6.54 15.28
C ILE A 62 3.04 7.04 13.83
N ASP A 63 4.18 6.85 13.17
CA ASP A 63 4.36 7.10 11.76
C ASP A 63 3.39 6.23 10.92
N GLU A 64 3.02 6.73 9.74
CA GLU A 64 2.10 6.06 8.82
C GLU A 64 2.73 5.77 7.46
N ASP A 65 4.01 6.11 7.28
CA ASP A 65 4.83 5.92 6.07
C ASP A 65 6.29 5.75 6.54
N ASP A 66 6.58 4.60 7.14
CA ASP A 66 7.80 4.33 7.94
C ASP A 66 9.13 4.46 7.14
N ASP A 67 9.07 4.40 5.81
CA ASP A 67 10.21 4.54 4.92
C ASP A 67 10.20 5.80 4.04
N ASN A 68 9.09 6.55 4.05
CA ASN A 68 8.89 7.82 3.34
C ASN A 68 8.97 7.68 1.82
N ASP A 69 8.54 6.54 1.28
CA ASP A 69 8.44 6.31 -0.17
C ASP A 69 7.17 6.96 -0.76
N GLY A 70 6.25 7.40 0.10
CA GLY A 70 4.99 8.07 -0.23
C GLY A 70 3.77 7.16 -0.26
N ILE A 71 3.95 5.85 -0.02
CA ILE A 71 2.93 4.83 0.20
C ILE A 71 2.73 4.67 1.71
N PRO A 72 1.50 4.80 2.22
CA PRO A 72 1.27 4.56 3.63
C PRO A 72 1.28 3.07 4.00
N ASP A 73 1.78 2.71 5.19
CA ASP A 73 1.92 1.32 5.67
C ASP A 73 0.61 0.52 5.58
N LEU A 74 -0.54 1.23 5.66
CA LEU A 74 -1.88 0.67 5.49
C LEU A 74 -2.05 -0.11 4.17
N PHE A 75 -1.29 0.26 3.12
CA PHE A 75 -1.33 -0.35 1.80
C PHE A 75 -0.24 -1.38 1.56
N GLU A 76 0.83 -1.38 2.38
CA GLU A 76 1.95 -2.31 2.28
C GLU A 76 1.77 -3.54 3.18
N ASP A 77 1.11 -3.35 4.32
CA ASP A 77 0.84 -4.42 5.26
C ASP A 77 -0.51 -5.13 5.01
N GLY A 78 -0.64 -6.34 5.59
CA GLY A 78 -1.85 -7.17 5.55
C GLY A 78 -2.97 -6.64 6.45
N CYS A 79 -3.50 -5.44 6.15
CA CYS A 79 -4.49 -4.74 6.96
C CYS A 79 -5.95 -5.17 6.72
N GLU A 80 -6.26 -5.69 5.53
CA GLU A 80 -7.63 -6.05 5.16
C GLU A 80 -7.99 -7.50 5.47
N VAL A 81 -9.16 -7.70 6.08
CA VAL A 81 -9.76 -9.03 6.24
C VAL A 81 -11.10 -9.09 5.52
N SER A 82 -11.11 -9.69 4.34
CA SER A 82 -12.32 -9.93 3.53
C SER A 82 -12.78 -11.38 3.68
N THR A 83 -13.36 -11.71 4.82
CA THR A 83 -13.99 -13.03 5.04
C THR A 83 -15.52 -12.92 5.11
N GLY A 84 -16.21 -13.99 4.72
CA GLY A 84 -17.67 -14.03 4.77
C GLY A 84 -18.18 -14.14 6.21
N PHE A 85 -18.49 -13.00 6.84
CA PHE A 85 -18.90 -12.99 8.24
C PHE A 85 -20.29 -13.63 8.45
N GLY A 86 -20.36 -14.54 9.42
CA GLY A 86 -21.61 -15.17 9.86
C GLY A 86 -22.57 -14.22 10.59
N THR A 87 -23.63 -14.76 11.19
CA THR A 87 -24.52 -13.98 12.06
C THR A 87 -23.87 -13.79 13.45
N PRO A 88 -23.75 -12.55 13.97
CA PRO A 88 -23.16 -12.32 15.28
C PRO A 88 -23.89 -13.06 16.41
N PRO A 89 -23.17 -13.58 17.41
CA PRO A 89 -23.76 -14.09 18.65
C PRO A 89 -24.37 -12.96 19.48
N PRO A 90 -25.13 -13.27 20.56
CA PRO A 90 -25.61 -12.25 21.49
C PRO A 90 -24.47 -11.43 22.11
N SER A 91 -24.78 -10.18 22.46
CA SER A 91 -23.86 -9.29 23.17
C SER A 91 -24.29 -9.09 24.63
N LEU A 92 -23.32 -9.01 25.54
CA LEU A 92 -23.52 -8.73 26.96
C LEU A 92 -23.29 -7.24 27.25
N GLY A 93 -24.12 -6.64 28.08
CA GLY A 93 -24.00 -5.20 28.38
C GLY A 93 -22.79 -4.87 29.25
N SER A 94 -21.99 -3.90 28.83
CA SER A 94 -20.92 -3.29 29.64
C SER A 94 -21.43 -2.07 30.40
N THR A 95 -20.87 -1.82 31.59
CA THR A 95 -21.20 -0.65 32.42
C THR A 95 -19.98 0.17 32.84
N ASN A 96 -18.85 -0.05 32.18
CA ASN A 96 -17.57 0.61 32.45
C ASN A 96 -17.53 2.00 31.80
N TYR A 97 -18.39 2.89 32.27
CA TYR A 97 -18.51 4.25 31.72
C TYR A 97 -17.34 5.14 32.12
N VAL A 98 -16.88 5.97 31.17
CA VAL A 98 -15.91 7.01 31.46
C VAL A 98 -16.59 8.15 32.21
N THR A 99 -15.96 8.59 33.29
CA THR A 99 -16.49 9.61 34.21
C THR A 99 -15.77 10.95 34.12
N SER A 100 -14.53 10.95 33.64
CA SER A 100 -13.74 12.16 33.39
C SER A 100 -12.87 11.98 32.15
N ILE A 101 -12.66 13.06 31.42
CA ILE A 101 -11.73 13.13 30.27
C ILE A 101 -10.84 14.35 30.41
N TYR A 102 -9.61 14.23 29.90
CA TYR A 102 -8.56 15.23 29.93
C TYR A 102 -7.99 15.37 28.52
N THR A 103 -7.89 16.59 28.00
CA THR A 103 -7.40 16.87 26.64
C THR A 103 -6.41 18.03 26.64
N ASN A 104 -5.65 18.19 25.56
CA ASN A 104 -4.74 19.31 25.37
C ASN A 104 -5.42 20.58 24.81
N TYR A 105 -6.75 20.59 24.69
CA TYR A 105 -7.48 21.73 24.14
C TYR A 105 -7.17 23.03 24.91
N SER A 106 -6.65 24.03 24.19
CA SER A 106 -6.17 25.30 24.77
C SER A 106 -5.12 25.12 25.88
N GLY A 107 -4.24 24.13 25.74
CA GLY A 107 -3.15 23.80 26.66
C GLY A 107 -3.54 22.70 27.65
N PHE A 108 -4.70 22.82 28.29
CA PHE A 108 -5.28 21.77 29.12
C PHE A 108 -6.78 22.00 29.28
N TRP A 109 -7.56 20.95 29.10
CA TRP A 109 -9.00 20.95 29.30
C TRP A 109 -9.44 19.66 29.99
N SER A 110 -10.36 19.77 30.94
CA SER A 110 -10.95 18.62 31.59
C SER A 110 -12.46 18.80 31.76
N SER A 111 -13.17 17.67 31.75
CA SER A 111 -14.62 17.64 31.98
C SER A 111 -15.01 16.30 32.60
N SER A 112 -16.04 16.32 33.46
CA SER A 112 -16.48 15.14 34.18
C SER A 112 -18.00 15.06 34.35
N VAL A 113 -18.49 13.84 34.58
CA VAL A 113 -19.89 13.57 34.87
C VAL A 113 -20.28 14.29 36.17
N GLY A 114 -21.30 15.15 36.09
CA GLY A 114 -21.76 15.97 37.22
C GLY A 114 -21.02 17.32 37.38
N ALA A 115 -19.92 17.52 36.66
CA ALA A 115 -19.20 18.79 36.59
C ALA A 115 -18.68 19.03 35.16
N LEU A 116 -19.61 19.03 34.20
CA LEU A 116 -19.27 19.28 32.80
C LEU A 116 -18.63 20.66 32.62
N ASN A 117 -17.53 20.71 31.87
CA ASN A 117 -16.89 21.96 31.54
C ASN A 117 -17.86 22.86 30.77
N THR A 118 -17.97 24.12 31.19
CA THR A 118 -18.88 25.09 30.55
C THR A 118 -18.40 25.52 29.17
N THR A 119 -17.10 25.41 28.91
CA THR A 119 -16.47 25.67 27.63
C THR A 119 -16.42 24.34 26.86
N SER A 120 -17.23 24.21 25.81
CA SER A 120 -17.08 23.11 24.85
C SER A 120 -15.77 23.28 24.09
N TYR A 121 -15.05 22.19 23.82
CA TYR A 121 -13.99 22.26 22.82
C TYR A 121 -14.59 22.52 21.44
N ASP A 122 -13.78 23.16 20.60
CA ASP A 122 -14.24 23.64 19.30
C ASP A 122 -13.13 23.72 18.25
N ASN A 123 -11.95 23.20 18.58
CA ASN A 123 -10.77 23.03 17.72
C ASN A 123 -10.14 21.66 18.03
N VAL A 124 -8.96 21.37 17.46
CA VAL A 124 -8.12 20.21 17.82
C VAL A 124 -8.07 20.02 19.34
N SER A 125 -8.30 18.79 19.77
CA SER A 125 -8.45 18.40 21.18
C SER A 125 -8.12 16.92 21.35
N GLU A 126 -6.84 16.61 21.49
CA GLU A 126 -6.36 15.23 21.64
C GLU A 126 -6.59 14.73 23.07
N LEU A 127 -7.08 13.50 23.18
CA LEU A 127 -7.38 12.86 24.47
C LEU A 127 -6.08 12.44 25.16
N LEU A 128 -5.77 13.06 26.30
CA LEU A 128 -4.56 12.79 27.09
C LEU A 128 -4.76 11.69 28.13
N ALA A 129 -5.94 11.66 28.74
CA ALA A 129 -6.28 10.69 29.77
C ALA A 129 -7.80 10.57 29.96
N PHE A 130 -8.24 9.46 30.55
CA PHE A 130 -9.64 9.23 30.90
C PHE A 130 -9.81 8.40 32.16
N THR A 131 -10.93 8.58 32.88
CA THR A 131 -11.20 7.91 34.16
C THR A 131 -12.36 6.93 34.07
N VAL A 132 -12.13 5.67 34.45
CA VAL A 132 -13.16 4.63 34.63
C VAL A 132 -13.10 4.11 36.06
N GLY A 133 -14.24 4.14 36.76
CA GLY A 133 -14.28 3.77 38.18
C GLY A 133 -13.39 4.68 39.03
N SER A 134 -12.36 4.12 39.66
CA SER A 134 -11.37 4.86 40.45
C SER A 134 -10.02 5.04 39.75
N GLN A 135 -9.85 4.51 38.54
CA GLN A 135 -8.60 4.52 37.81
C GLN A 135 -8.65 5.54 36.68
N THR A 136 -7.58 6.31 36.54
CA THR A 136 -7.33 7.17 35.37
C THR A 136 -6.22 6.53 34.55
N TYR A 137 -6.41 6.46 33.24
CA TYR A 137 -5.50 5.88 32.27
C TYR A 137 -4.92 6.99 31.40
N ALA A 138 -3.59 7.04 31.27
CA ALA A 138 -2.95 7.86 30.24
C ALA A 138 -3.23 7.23 28.87
N THR A 139 -3.36 8.05 27.83
CA THR A 139 -3.53 7.55 26.46
C THR A 139 -2.21 7.35 25.73
N GLY A 140 -1.12 7.90 26.27
CA GLY A 140 0.17 7.98 25.60
C GLY A 140 0.34 9.23 24.72
N VAL A 141 -0.69 10.05 24.55
CA VAL A 141 -0.59 11.34 23.83
C VAL A 141 0.25 12.33 24.61
N GLY A 142 1.23 12.94 23.94
CA GLY A 142 2.13 13.93 24.49
C GLY A 142 1.48 15.30 24.70
N ALA A 143 1.72 15.91 25.85
CA ALA A 143 1.42 17.32 26.08
C ALA A 143 2.28 17.90 27.20
N THR A 144 2.38 19.22 27.26
CA THR A 144 3.08 19.91 28.37
C THR A 144 2.47 19.60 29.75
N ALA A 145 1.20 19.20 29.78
CA ALA A 145 0.50 18.78 30.98
C ALA A 145 0.80 17.33 31.38
N MET A 146 1.35 16.50 30.49
CA MET A 146 1.68 15.10 30.76
C MET A 146 3.10 15.01 31.29
N ILE A 147 3.28 14.28 32.39
CA ILE A 147 4.57 14.14 33.07
C ILE A 147 4.94 12.66 33.09
N ASP A 148 6.13 12.37 32.57
CA ASP A 148 6.82 11.09 32.71
C ASP A 148 7.92 11.30 33.77
N THR A 149 7.69 10.79 34.98
CA THR A 149 8.58 11.01 36.13
C THR A 149 9.81 10.10 36.11
N ASP A 150 9.73 8.93 35.47
CA ASP A 150 10.79 7.92 35.46
C ASP A 150 11.53 7.79 34.11
N ASN A 151 11.12 8.59 33.12
CA ASN A 151 11.69 8.70 31.77
C ASN A 151 11.61 7.36 31.02
N ASN A 152 10.54 6.60 31.21
CA ASN A 152 10.34 5.31 30.56
C ASN A 152 9.54 5.42 29.24
N GLY A 153 9.10 6.61 28.85
CA GLY A 153 8.30 6.86 27.64
C GLY A 153 6.79 6.78 27.88
N PHE A 154 6.34 6.47 29.09
CA PHE A 154 4.94 6.43 29.49
C PHE A 154 4.65 7.49 30.56
N TYR A 155 3.48 8.11 30.48
CA TYR A 155 3.10 9.17 31.41
C TYR A 155 2.48 8.60 32.68
N ASP A 156 2.95 9.07 33.83
CA ASP A 156 2.51 8.61 35.15
C ASP A 156 1.74 9.70 35.94
N ASN A 157 1.80 10.96 35.48
CA ASN A 157 1.07 12.06 36.09
C ASN A 157 0.56 13.11 35.08
N VAL A 158 -0.42 13.89 35.51
CA VAL A 158 -0.98 15.05 34.81
C VAL A 158 -0.90 16.31 35.70
N ASP A 159 -0.37 17.39 35.14
CA ASP A 159 -0.44 18.76 35.66
C ASP A 159 -1.76 19.39 35.21
N THR A 160 -2.66 19.67 36.16
CA THR A 160 -4.02 20.11 35.85
C THR A 160 -4.22 21.62 35.96
N ASP A 161 -3.26 22.35 36.53
CA ASP A 161 -3.33 23.80 36.71
C ASP A 161 -2.21 24.59 36.03
N GLY A 162 -1.26 23.90 35.39
CA GLY A 162 -0.19 24.46 34.58
C GLY A 162 0.98 25.02 35.39
N ASP A 163 1.12 24.63 36.66
CA ASP A 163 2.22 25.06 37.53
C ASP A 163 3.48 24.18 37.44
N ALA A 164 3.47 23.20 36.53
CA ALA A 164 4.49 22.18 36.32
C ALA A 164 4.67 21.21 37.51
N VAL A 165 3.61 21.01 38.30
CA VAL A 165 3.55 20.02 39.37
C VAL A 165 2.44 18.99 39.07
N ALA A 166 2.73 17.72 39.35
CA ALA A 166 1.76 16.65 39.23
C ALA A 166 0.59 16.84 40.21
N ASP A 167 -0.63 16.94 39.68
CA ASP A 167 -1.87 17.03 40.45
C ASP A 167 -2.65 15.72 40.48
N LEU A 168 -2.55 14.95 39.40
CA LEU A 168 -3.30 13.72 39.17
C LEU A 168 -2.35 12.60 38.76
N THR A 169 -2.35 11.51 39.52
CA THR A 169 -1.68 10.27 39.14
C THR A 169 -2.52 9.48 38.16
N VAL A 170 -1.88 8.94 37.12
CA VAL A 170 -2.50 8.12 36.08
C VAL A 170 -1.81 6.77 35.98
N ALA A 171 -2.50 5.77 35.43
CA ALA A 171 -1.88 4.51 35.06
C ALA A 171 -1.09 4.69 33.76
N GLU A 172 0.12 4.16 33.74
CA GLU A 172 1.01 4.11 32.58
C GLU A 172 0.47 3.12 31.54
N THR A 173 -0.46 3.60 30.74
CA THR A 173 -1.02 2.90 29.59
C THR A 173 -0.86 3.76 28.33
N SER A 174 -1.03 3.10 27.20
CA SER A 174 -0.88 3.66 25.86
C SER A 174 -1.98 3.07 24.98
N TRP A 175 -2.58 3.91 24.14
CA TRP A 175 -3.80 3.60 23.43
C TRP A 175 -3.77 4.12 22.00
N THR A 176 -4.09 3.27 21.03
CA THR A 176 -4.05 3.62 19.61
C THR A 176 -5.40 3.37 18.93
N ALA A 177 -5.83 4.33 18.11
CA ALA A 177 -7.07 4.23 17.36
C ALA A 177 -6.95 3.17 16.26
N LEU A 178 -7.97 2.33 16.09
CA LEU A 178 -8.02 1.40 14.96
C LEU A 178 -8.51 2.13 13.71
N ARG A 179 -7.80 1.93 12.60
CA ARG A 179 -8.07 2.58 11.32
C ARG A 179 -9.06 1.74 10.49
N PRO A 180 -10.26 2.26 10.17
CA PRO A 180 -11.21 1.50 9.36
C PRO A 180 -10.73 1.48 7.91
N VAL A 181 -10.65 0.30 7.31
CA VAL A 181 -10.30 0.12 5.88
C VAL A 181 -11.51 0.32 4.95
N THR A 182 -12.72 0.02 5.43
CA THR A 182 -13.95 0.17 4.62
C THR A 182 -14.22 1.62 4.25
N SER A 183 -14.11 1.97 2.98
CA SER A 183 -14.35 3.34 2.47
C SER A 183 -15.71 3.91 2.87
N ILE A 184 -15.69 4.99 3.66
CA ILE A 184 -16.84 5.76 4.12
C ILE A 184 -17.09 6.91 3.13
N THR A 185 -17.91 6.67 2.12
CA THR A 185 -18.20 7.68 1.07
C THR A 185 -19.54 8.40 1.27
N SER A 186 -20.20 8.18 2.41
CA SER A 186 -21.47 8.80 2.77
C SER A 186 -21.55 9.11 4.26
N GLY A 187 -22.48 9.98 4.64
CA GLY A 187 -22.64 10.44 6.03
C GLY A 187 -22.43 11.94 6.16
N VAL A 188 -22.16 12.37 7.39
CA VAL A 188 -21.92 13.77 7.74
C VAL A 188 -20.62 13.87 8.54
N ARG A 189 -19.64 14.57 8.00
CA ARG A 189 -18.42 14.95 8.71
C ARG A 189 -18.73 16.02 9.75
N LEU A 190 -18.23 15.83 10.97
CA LEU A 190 -18.29 16.80 12.06
C LEU A 190 -16.88 17.31 12.33
N GLU A 191 -16.70 18.62 12.32
CA GLU A 191 -15.42 19.27 12.62
C GLU A 191 -15.63 20.31 13.71
N GLY A 192 -14.70 20.44 14.66
CA GLY A 192 -14.67 21.58 15.57
C GLY A 192 -14.82 22.89 14.80
N ARG A 193 -15.78 23.74 15.19
CA ARG A 193 -16.14 24.97 14.43
C ARG A 193 -14.99 25.98 14.23
N ALA A 194 -13.90 25.83 14.95
CA ALA A 194 -12.74 26.71 14.90
C ALA A 194 -11.58 26.12 14.08
N ILE A 195 -11.69 24.86 13.65
CA ILE A 195 -10.68 24.17 12.81
C ILE A 195 -10.49 24.92 11.49
N ASP A 196 -11.57 25.40 10.88
CA ASP A 196 -11.53 26.19 9.64
C ASP A 196 -11.16 27.68 9.85
N GLY A 197 -10.85 28.08 11.09
CA GLY A 197 -10.56 29.46 11.48
C GLY A 197 -11.79 30.39 11.48
N ASN A 198 -13.01 29.88 11.29
CA ASN A 198 -14.25 30.64 11.18
C ASN A 198 -15.36 30.13 12.11
N THR A 199 -15.27 30.50 13.38
CA THR A 199 -16.28 30.12 14.40
C THR A 199 -17.71 30.61 14.13
N SER A 200 -17.96 31.38 13.07
CA SER A 200 -19.29 31.89 12.73
C SER A 200 -19.96 31.09 11.60
N ASN A 201 -19.19 30.44 10.73
CA ASN A 201 -19.71 29.77 9.54
C ASN A 201 -18.89 28.51 9.24
N ALA A 202 -19.58 27.45 8.82
CA ALA A 202 -18.96 26.26 8.27
C ALA A 202 -18.36 26.57 6.88
N VAL A 203 -17.07 26.88 6.83
CA VAL A 203 -16.28 27.16 5.61
C VAL A 203 -15.11 26.20 5.49
N GLY A 204 -15.23 25.03 6.12
CA GLY A 204 -14.25 23.96 6.15
C GLY A 204 -13.71 23.61 4.76
N PRO A 205 -12.50 23.05 4.73
CA PRO A 205 -11.79 22.84 3.48
C PRO A 205 -12.53 21.82 2.58
N GLN A 206 -12.33 21.93 1.26
CA GLN A 206 -12.97 21.08 0.24
C GLN A 206 -12.17 19.78 0.09
N LEU A 207 -12.44 18.81 0.97
CA LEU A 207 -11.60 17.64 1.21
C LEU A 207 -12.09 16.35 0.56
N THR A 208 -13.30 16.35 0.00
CA THR A 208 -13.87 15.19 -0.71
C THR A 208 -13.90 15.37 -2.22
N SER A 209 -13.30 16.46 -2.73
CA SER A 209 -13.14 16.68 -4.16
C SER A 209 -12.28 15.55 -4.76
N GLY A 210 -12.90 14.66 -5.52
CA GLY A 210 -12.22 13.48 -6.10
C GLY A 210 -12.72 12.13 -5.59
N GLY A 211 -13.60 12.10 -4.57
CA GLY A 211 -14.19 10.84 -4.07
C GLY A 211 -13.47 10.20 -2.89
N ILE A 212 -12.59 10.95 -2.21
CA ILE A 212 -11.84 10.51 -1.03
C ILE A 212 -12.81 10.09 0.10
N PRO A 213 -12.61 8.92 0.74
CA PRO A 213 -13.46 8.46 1.82
C PRO A 213 -13.24 9.26 3.13
N PHE A 214 -14.20 9.21 4.04
CA PHE A 214 -14.14 9.90 5.33
C PHE A 214 -13.35 9.16 6.41
N ASN A 215 -12.91 7.91 6.19
CA ASN A 215 -12.18 7.08 7.16
C ASN A 215 -11.13 7.84 7.99
N PRO A 216 -10.28 8.69 7.37
CA PRO A 216 -9.30 9.56 8.05
C PRO A 216 -9.79 10.25 9.31
N TYR A 217 -11.01 10.77 9.29
CA TYR A 217 -11.55 11.57 10.39
C TYR A 217 -11.81 10.77 11.68
N LEU A 218 -11.63 9.45 11.66
CA LEU A 218 -11.79 8.56 12.81
C LEU A 218 -10.46 8.22 13.49
N TYR A 219 -9.32 8.71 12.98
CA TYR A 219 -7.99 8.47 13.52
C TYR A 219 -7.05 9.69 13.33
N GLN A 220 -7.57 10.91 13.45
CA GLN A 220 -6.75 12.14 13.39
C GLN A 220 -5.95 12.39 14.68
N GLY A 221 -4.84 13.10 14.54
CA GLY A 221 -3.98 13.52 15.65
C GLY A 221 -3.12 12.39 16.19
N GLU A 222 -2.29 12.70 17.18
CA GLU A 222 -1.36 11.76 17.79
C GLU A 222 -2.11 10.48 18.24
N ARG A 223 -1.69 9.33 17.70
CA ARG A 223 -2.27 8.00 17.94
C ARG A 223 -3.75 7.87 17.55
N GLY A 224 -4.24 8.78 16.73
CA GLY A 224 -5.61 8.88 16.26
C GLY A 224 -6.63 9.36 17.29
N LEU A 225 -6.18 10.13 18.30
CA LEU A 225 -6.97 10.52 19.47
C LEU A 225 -7.47 11.97 19.48
N ASP A 226 -7.48 12.66 18.34
CA ASP A 226 -8.09 13.98 18.21
C ASP A 226 -9.62 13.92 18.24
N MET A 227 -10.21 14.49 19.29
CA MET A 227 -11.65 14.58 19.45
C MET A 227 -12.30 15.70 18.62
N GLY A 228 -11.50 16.51 17.92
CA GLY A 228 -11.93 17.59 17.03
C GLY A 228 -12.73 17.13 15.82
N TYR A 229 -12.57 15.86 15.44
CA TYR A 229 -13.20 15.24 14.28
C TYR A 229 -14.16 14.12 14.69
N ALA A 230 -15.20 13.90 13.90
CA ALA A 230 -16.07 12.73 14.00
C ALA A 230 -16.86 12.55 12.71
N ILE A 231 -17.43 11.37 12.52
CA ILE A 231 -18.36 11.11 11.41
C ILE A 231 -19.70 10.68 11.98
N ALA A 232 -20.79 11.14 11.38
CA ALA A 232 -22.15 10.80 11.77
C ALA A 232 -22.96 10.19 10.62
N ASN A 233 -23.94 9.36 10.98
CA ASN A 233 -24.85 8.64 10.06
C ASN A 233 -24.11 7.69 9.11
N ILE A 234 -23.22 6.87 9.65
CA ILE A 234 -22.37 5.96 8.88
C ILE A 234 -22.81 4.49 8.99
N ASP A 235 -23.95 4.17 9.62
CA ASP A 235 -24.61 2.85 9.73
C ASP A 235 -23.84 1.67 9.11
N ASN A 236 -22.77 1.25 9.80
CA ASN A 236 -21.83 0.25 9.29
C ASN A 236 -21.45 -0.77 10.37
N ALA A 237 -20.98 -1.92 9.90
CA ALA A 237 -20.17 -2.85 10.69
C ALA A 237 -18.77 -2.83 10.12
N TRP A 238 -17.78 -2.55 10.96
CA TRP A 238 -16.38 -2.51 10.58
C TRP A 238 -15.65 -3.71 11.14
N TYR A 239 -14.62 -4.10 10.41
CA TYR A 239 -13.72 -5.19 10.75
C TYR A 239 -12.32 -4.61 10.73
N PHE A 240 -11.57 -4.88 11.79
CA PHE A 240 -10.20 -4.45 11.96
C PHE A 240 -9.36 -5.69 12.19
N SER A 241 -8.24 -5.80 11.50
CA SER A 241 -7.23 -6.79 11.82
C SER A 241 -6.67 -6.50 13.21
N LEU A 242 -6.46 -7.55 13.99
CA LEU A 242 -5.70 -7.52 15.23
C LEU A 242 -4.56 -8.52 15.04
N GLY A 243 -3.30 -8.13 15.21
CA GLY A 243 -2.16 -9.06 15.26
C GLY A 243 -2.24 -10.10 16.39
N GLY A 244 -3.28 -10.01 17.25
CA GLY A 244 -3.63 -10.97 18.28
C GLY A 244 -4.02 -10.29 19.60
N THR A 245 -4.30 -11.11 20.61
CA THR A 245 -4.54 -10.63 21.99
C THR A 245 -3.40 -11.05 22.92
N ASN A 246 -3.04 -10.15 23.84
CA ASN A 246 -2.10 -10.48 24.90
C ASN A 246 -2.81 -11.26 26.01
N THR A 247 -2.37 -12.49 26.26
CA THR A 247 -2.98 -13.34 27.30
C THR A 247 -2.84 -12.75 28.71
N ALA A 248 -1.81 -11.96 28.97
CA ALA A 248 -1.60 -11.34 30.29
C ALA A 248 -2.64 -10.25 30.61
N ALA A 249 -3.18 -9.57 29.59
CA ALA A 249 -4.20 -8.54 29.73
C ALA A 249 -5.59 -9.12 30.06
N TYR A 250 -5.82 -10.41 29.79
CA TYR A 250 -7.13 -11.02 30.04
C TYR A 250 -7.44 -11.14 31.53
N GLY A 251 -8.35 -10.31 32.03
CA GLY A 251 -8.81 -10.37 33.42
C GLY A 251 -7.85 -9.73 34.42
N ASP A 252 -7.00 -8.81 33.97
CA ASP A 252 -6.04 -8.09 34.80
C ASP A 252 -6.67 -6.91 35.56
N GLY A 253 -7.87 -6.50 35.18
CA GLY A 253 -8.62 -5.39 35.76
C GLY A 253 -8.23 -4.02 35.21
N GLU A 254 -7.34 -3.95 34.22
CA GLU A 254 -7.17 -2.77 33.38
C GLU A 254 -8.24 -2.76 32.28
N MET A 255 -8.50 -1.59 31.70
CA MET A 255 -9.39 -1.51 30.55
C MET A 255 -8.58 -1.79 29.27
N ASP A 256 -9.19 -2.44 28.29
CA ASP A 256 -8.50 -2.90 27.08
C ASP A 256 -8.99 -2.20 25.81
N ILE A 257 -10.22 -1.69 25.81
CA ILE A 257 -10.87 -1.07 24.66
C ILE A 257 -11.58 0.19 25.10
N LEU A 258 -11.50 1.27 24.32
CA LEU A 258 -12.20 2.52 24.55
C LEU A 258 -13.10 2.85 23.35
N LEU A 259 -14.40 3.03 23.63
CA LEU A 259 -15.40 3.45 22.66
C LEU A 259 -15.80 4.89 22.91
N THR A 260 -15.99 5.63 21.82
CA THR A 260 -16.47 7.01 21.85
C THR A 260 -17.79 7.16 21.10
N GLN A 261 -18.52 8.21 21.45
CA GLN A 261 -19.77 8.58 20.80
C GLN A 261 -19.85 10.10 20.75
N GLY A 262 -19.79 10.66 19.54
CA GLY A 262 -19.79 12.12 19.29
C GLY A 262 -21.00 12.63 18.51
N ALA A 263 -21.70 11.76 17.77
CA ALA A 263 -22.89 12.12 17.02
C ALA A 263 -24.11 12.47 17.90
N GLN A 264 -25.16 13.00 17.27
CA GLN A 264 -26.42 13.24 17.98
C GLN A 264 -27.22 11.96 18.03
N LEU A 265 -27.39 11.38 19.23
CA LEU A 265 -28.21 10.19 19.42
C LEU A 265 -29.65 10.40 18.92
N GLY A 266 -30.17 9.36 18.26
CA GLY A 266 -31.54 9.30 17.76
C GLY A 266 -32.54 8.82 18.81
N SER A 267 -33.83 8.81 18.46
CA SER A 267 -34.86 8.15 19.27
C SER A 267 -34.79 6.65 19.06
N GLY A 268 -34.53 5.87 20.12
CA GLY A 268 -34.51 4.41 20.04
C GLY A 268 -33.36 3.78 20.82
N LEU A 269 -32.93 2.61 20.37
CA LEU A 269 -31.74 1.94 20.90
C LEU A 269 -30.51 2.56 20.22
N ASN A 270 -29.59 3.07 21.03
CA ASN A 270 -28.31 3.59 20.58
C ASN A 270 -27.23 2.76 21.25
N TYR A 271 -26.48 1.98 20.48
CA TYR A 271 -25.46 1.06 20.97
C TYR A 271 -24.27 0.96 20.02
N ASN A 272 -23.14 0.53 20.58
CA ASN A 272 -22.07 -0.11 19.81
C ASN A 272 -21.89 -1.54 20.33
N ARG A 273 -21.67 -2.49 19.42
CA ARG A 273 -21.41 -3.89 19.74
C ARG A 273 -20.05 -4.31 19.23
N LEU A 274 -19.33 -5.02 20.07
CA LEU A 274 -17.97 -5.47 19.86
C LEU A 274 -17.98 -6.99 19.76
N HIS A 275 -17.24 -7.55 18.80
CA HIS A 275 -16.99 -8.98 18.71
C HIS A 275 -15.54 -9.25 18.33
N LEU A 276 -14.99 -10.37 18.81
CA LEU A 276 -13.71 -10.89 18.37
C LEU A 276 -13.94 -12.12 17.49
N LEU A 277 -13.16 -12.24 16.42
CA LEU A 277 -13.26 -13.33 15.46
C LEU A 277 -11.88 -13.97 15.21
N ASP A 278 -11.88 -15.20 14.73
CA ASP A 278 -10.67 -15.90 14.26
C ASP A 278 -10.30 -15.59 12.80
N GLU A 279 -9.16 -16.12 12.34
CA GLU A 279 -8.63 -15.94 10.97
C GLU A 279 -9.62 -16.31 9.86
N ASP A 280 -10.52 -17.26 10.14
CA ASP A 280 -11.54 -17.72 9.22
C ASP A 280 -12.82 -16.85 9.26
N GLY A 281 -12.86 -15.81 10.10
CA GLY A 281 -14.03 -14.95 10.31
C GLY A 281 -15.13 -15.57 11.18
N ASN A 282 -14.79 -16.57 12.02
CA ASN A 282 -15.75 -17.13 12.98
C ASN A 282 -15.78 -16.31 14.28
N TYR A 283 -16.97 -16.00 14.78
CA TYR A 283 -17.16 -15.32 16.06
C TYR A 283 -16.67 -16.15 17.24
N LEU A 284 -15.93 -15.51 18.14
CA LEU A 284 -15.42 -16.06 19.37
C LEU A 284 -16.31 -15.65 20.55
N ASP A 285 -16.92 -16.64 21.20
CA ASP A 285 -17.88 -16.51 22.31
C ASP A 285 -18.94 -15.39 22.15
N ASN A 286 -19.16 -14.54 23.16
CA ASN A 286 -20.18 -13.49 23.15
C ASN A 286 -19.59 -12.16 22.71
N GLY A 287 -20.43 -11.28 22.19
CA GLY A 287 -20.05 -9.88 22.02
C GLY A 287 -20.19 -9.08 23.31
N VAL A 288 -19.69 -7.85 23.28
CA VAL A 288 -19.93 -6.84 24.32
C VAL A 288 -20.76 -5.70 23.72
N GLU A 289 -21.73 -5.16 24.46
CA GLU A 289 -22.58 -4.04 24.05
C GLU A 289 -22.40 -2.84 24.99
N VAL A 290 -22.08 -1.69 24.43
CA VAL A 290 -22.19 -0.40 25.11
C VAL A 290 -23.49 0.26 24.69
N ASN A 291 -24.36 0.55 25.67
CA ASN A 291 -25.62 1.24 25.44
C ASN A 291 -25.49 2.74 25.75
N TRP A 292 -25.53 3.56 24.70
CA TRP A 292 -25.35 5.01 24.78
C TRP A 292 -26.53 5.76 25.38
N ASN A 293 -27.69 5.13 25.49
CA ASN A 293 -28.84 5.72 26.18
C ASN A 293 -28.60 5.82 27.69
N ASP A 294 -27.85 4.87 28.25
CA ASP A 294 -27.57 4.77 29.69
C ASP A 294 -26.17 5.29 30.06
N THR A 295 -25.33 5.54 29.06
CA THR A 295 -23.98 6.11 29.25
C THR A 295 -24.06 7.61 29.54
N PRO A 296 -23.45 8.12 30.63
CA PRO A 296 -23.50 9.53 31.00
C PRO A 296 -22.70 10.40 30.02
N VAL A 297 -23.15 11.65 29.83
CA VAL A 297 -22.40 12.66 29.10
C VAL A 297 -21.20 13.09 29.94
N VAL A 298 -20.01 13.06 29.35
CA VAL A 298 -18.74 13.45 30.00
C VAL A 298 -18.18 14.75 29.45
N GLY A 299 -18.59 15.17 28.24
CA GLY A 299 -18.11 16.39 27.60
C GLY A 299 -19.09 16.94 26.56
N ASN A 300 -18.72 18.07 25.95
CA ASN A 300 -19.44 18.64 24.82
C ASN A 300 -18.48 19.31 23.84
N SER A 301 -18.85 19.31 22.56
CA SER A 301 -18.16 20.03 21.49
C SER A 301 -19.09 20.99 20.76
N ASN A 302 -18.51 22.01 20.12
CA ASN A 302 -19.23 22.82 19.12
C ASN A 302 -18.64 22.52 17.74
N VAL A 303 -19.47 21.97 16.86
CA VAL A 303 -19.05 21.48 15.55
C VAL A 303 -19.77 22.18 14.40
N ASP A 304 -19.06 22.32 13.30
CA ASP A 304 -19.63 22.50 11.97
C ASP A 304 -19.84 21.14 11.29
N GLN A 305 -20.76 21.10 10.32
CA GLN A 305 -21.16 19.85 9.68
C GLN A 305 -21.11 19.97 8.16
N TYR A 306 -20.58 18.94 7.53
CA TYR A 306 -20.39 18.87 6.08
C TYR A 306 -20.91 17.53 5.54
N ASN A 307 -21.60 17.57 4.40
CA ASN A 307 -21.96 16.34 3.67
C ASN A 307 -20.71 15.78 2.95
N ALA A 308 -20.81 14.56 2.43
CA ALA A 308 -19.77 13.89 1.62
C ALA A 308 -19.36 14.58 0.30
N ASN A 309 -19.90 15.77 0.01
CA ASN A 309 -19.49 16.60 -1.12
C ASN A 309 -19.02 17.99 -0.66
N ASP A 310 -18.56 18.07 0.58
CA ASP A 310 -18.11 19.27 1.30
C ASP A 310 -19.14 20.41 1.42
N SER A 311 -20.40 20.17 1.04
CA SER A 311 -21.45 21.16 1.27
C SER A 311 -21.82 21.21 2.74
N SER A 312 -21.86 22.42 3.31
CA SER A 312 -22.30 22.61 4.69
C SER A 312 -23.73 22.07 4.90
N SER A 313 -23.90 21.22 5.91
CA SER A 313 -25.17 20.63 6.33
C SER A 313 -25.66 21.16 7.67
N GLY A 314 -24.76 21.79 8.44
CA GLY A 314 -25.03 22.36 9.74
C GLY A 314 -23.87 23.26 10.18
N ARG A 315 -24.15 24.20 11.07
CA ARG A 315 -23.15 25.12 11.62
C ARG A 315 -23.31 25.30 13.11
N ASN A 316 -22.21 25.42 13.84
CA ASN A 316 -22.20 25.75 15.27
C ASN A 316 -23.13 24.86 16.11
N GLN A 317 -23.19 23.58 15.80
CA GLN A 317 -24.03 22.61 16.49
C GLN A 317 -23.33 22.14 17.75
N LYS A 318 -24.01 22.20 18.90
CA LYS A 318 -23.49 21.61 20.14
C LYS A 318 -23.75 20.11 20.15
N LYS A 319 -22.72 19.30 20.39
CA LYS A 319 -22.81 17.84 20.50
C LYS A 319 -22.35 17.40 21.88
N ASN A 320 -23.02 16.36 22.39
CA ASN A 320 -22.64 15.72 23.64
C ASN A 320 -21.64 14.61 23.34
N ILE A 321 -20.76 14.35 24.30
CA ILE A 321 -19.71 13.35 24.18
C ILE A 321 -19.88 12.32 25.28
N ARG A 322 -19.77 11.05 24.90
CA ARG A 322 -19.81 9.91 25.81
C ARG A 322 -18.69 8.95 25.45
N LEU A 323 -18.10 8.37 26.49
CA LEU A 323 -17.09 7.34 26.34
C LEU A 323 -17.42 6.18 27.28
N ALA A 324 -17.08 4.98 26.87
CA ALA A 324 -17.14 3.77 27.68
C ALA A 324 -15.91 2.92 27.36
N ALA A 325 -15.40 2.23 28.38
CA ALA A 325 -14.33 1.28 28.21
C ALA A 325 -14.84 -0.15 28.35
N VAL A 326 -14.10 -1.12 27.83
CA VAL A 326 -14.41 -2.54 27.93
C VAL A 326 -13.14 -3.28 28.33
N GLU A 327 -13.25 -4.17 29.30
CA GLU A 327 -12.21 -5.13 29.66
C GLU A 327 -12.33 -6.38 28.75
N LEU A 328 -11.21 -6.94 28.30
CA LEU A 328 -11.13 -8.09 27.40
C LEU A 328 -11.80 -9.33 28.03
N SER A 329 -11.82 -9.41 29.36
CA SER A 329 -12.51 -10.48 30.08
C SER A 329 -14.05 -10.44 29.95
N GLU A 330 -14.63 -9.29 29.55
CA GLU A 330 -16.08 -9.14 29.34
C GLU A 330 -16.60 -9.97 28.15
N PHE A 331 -15.74 -10.34 27.20
CA PHE A 331 -16.09 -11.22 26.08
C PHE A 331 -16.29 -12.69 26.52
N GLY A 332 -15.74 -13.09 27.66
CA GLY A 332 -15.88 -14.45 28.20
C GLY A 332 -14.97 -15.51 27.56
N LEU A 333 -13.99 -15.10 26.74
CA LEU A 333 -13.14 -15.98 25.95
C LEU A 333 -12.40 -17.06 26.76
N THR A 334 -12.43 -18.29 26.26
CA THR A 334 -11.55 -19.36 26.72
C THR A 334 -10.09 -19.12 26.28
N ALA A 335 -9.14 -19.79 26.92
CA ALA A 335 -7.72 -19.66 26.55
C ALA A 335 -7.41 -20.04 25.10
N ALA A 336 -8.17 -20.99 24.53
CA ALA A 336 -8.01 -21.39 23.14
C ALA A 336 -8.58 -20.36 22.16
N GLU A 337 -9.66 -19.66 22.53
CA GLU A 337 -10.26 -18.62 21.70
C GLU A 337 -9.41 -17.35 21.70
N ARG A 338 -8.81 -16.96 22.84
CA ARG A 338 -7.91 -15.79 22.89
C ARG A 338 -6.72 -15.89 21.96
N ALA A 339 -6.13 -17.08 21.86
CA ALA A 339 -5.01 -17.34 20.95
C ALA A 339 -5.39 -17.26 19.46
N LYS A 340 -6.69 -17.21 19.15
CA LYS A 340 -7.23 -17.09 17.80
C LYS A 340 -7.85 -15.73 17.51
N ALA A 341 -8.02 -14.88 18.51
CA ALA A 341 -8.70 -13.59 18.36
C ALA A 341 -7.80 -12.62 17.60
N ILE A 342 -8.01 -12.53 16.29
CA ILE A 342 -7.20 -11.73 15.37
C ILE A 342 -8.04 -10.78 14.50
N ILE A 343 -9.36 -10.73 14.69
CA ILE A 343 -10.21 -9.75 14.03
C ILE A 343 -11.11 -9.11 15.08
N PHE A 344 -11.20 -7.79 15.04
CA PHE A 344 -12.16 -7.02 15.80
C PHE A 344 -13.33 -6.60 14.91
N ARG A 345 -14.56 -6.81 15.35
CA ARG A 345 -15.76 -6.28 14.70
C ARG A 345 -16.44 -5.23 15.56
N LEU A 346 -16.62 -4.04 15.01
CA LEU A 346 -17.44 -2.97 15.59
C LEU A 346 -18.75 -2.83 14.81
N GLU A 347 -19.89 -3.05 15.46
CA GLU A 347 -21.21 -2.74 14.93
C GLU A 347 -21.76 -1.47 15.56
N ILE A 348 -22.17 -0.53 14.70
CA ILE A 348 -22.71 0.77 15.10
C ILE A 348 -24.22 0.78 14.85
N SER A 349 -25.02 1.04 15.88
CA SER A 349 -26.45 1.29 15.70
C SER A 349 -26.70 2.67 15.10
N ALA A 350 -27.87 2.88 14.49
CA ALA A 350 -28.23 4.16 13.89
C ALA A 350 -27.99 5.38 14.80
N ASN A 351 -27.17 6.33 14.35
CA ASN A 351 -26.78 7.57 15.04
C ASN A 351 -25.88 7.42 16.27
N ALA A 352 -25.37 6.22 16.56
CA ALA A 352 -24.41 5.96 17.64
C ALA A 352 -22.97 6.09 17.14
N ASP A 353 -22.73 7.06 16.25
CA ASP A 353 -21.48 7.13 15.51
C ASP A 353 -20.33 7.66 16.40
N PRO A 354 -19.13 7.08 16.24
CA PRO A 354 -17.98 7.39 17.07
C PRO A 354 -17.27 8.68 16.66
N ILE A 355 -16.42 9.16 17.57
CA ILE A 355 -15.33 10.09 17.27
C ILE A 355 -14.17 9.27 16.70
N PHE A 356 -13.73 8.27 17.47
CA PHE A 356 -12.73 7.26 17.13
C PHE A 356 -12.99 5.97 17.93
N PHE A 357 -12.31 4.88 17.60
CA PHE A 357 -12.38 3.60 18.32
C PHE A 357 -10.96 3.11 18.63
N VAL A 358 -10.67 2.78 19.89
CA VAL A 358 -9.29 2.70 20.39
C VAL A 358 -9.10 1.42 21.21
N VAL A 359 -7.89 0.86 21.15
CA VAL A 359 -7.48 -0.27 21.99
C VAL A 359 -6.23 0.08 22.79
N ASN A 360 -6.02 -0.62 23.91
CA ASN A 360 -4.81 -0.52 24.72
C ASN A 360 -3.70 -1.38 24.08
N ASP A 361 -2.53 -0.79 23.84
CA ASP A 361 -1.43 -1.46 23.13
C ASP A 361 -0.86 -2.65 23.92
N LYS A 362 -1.04 -2.67 25.25
CA LYS A 362 -0.65 -3.82 26.08
C LYS A 362 -1.59 -5.00 25.91
N SER A 363 -2.80 -4.77 25.42
CA SER A 363 -3.90 -5.75 25.37
C SER A 363 -4.03 -6.39 23.99
N PHE A 364 -3.76 -5.62 22.95
CA PHE A 364 -3.84 -6.05 21.56
C PHE A 364 -2.53 -5.76 20.85
N TYR A 365 -2.13 -6.69 20.00
CA TYR A 365 -1.13 -6.37 18.98
C TYR A 365 -1.89 -5.62 17.88
N THR A 366 -1.82 -4.28 17.93
CA THR A 366 -2.27 -3.40 16.84
C THR A 366 -1.18 -3.33 15.80
N GLY A 367 -1.57 -3.03 14.57
CA GLY A 367 -0.70 -3.17 13.42
C GLY A 367 -1.21 -4.30 12.55
N CYS A 368 -1.03 -4.09 11.26
CA CYS A 368 -1.33 -5.08 10.27
C CYS A 368 -0.28 -6.19 10.36
N THR A 369 -0.52 -7.32 9.70
CA THR A 369 0.54 -8.34 9.66
C THR A 369 1.62 -7.78 8.74
N PRO A 370 2.88 -7.58 9.22
CA PRO A 370 3.95 -7.14 8.35
C PRO A 370 4.09 -8.14 7.21
N LEU A 371 3.98 -7.64 5.98
CA LEU A 371 4.21 -8.43 4.78
C LEU A 371 5.65 -8.25 4.34
N ASP A 372 6.18 -9.25 3.65
CA ASP A 372 7.55 -9.34 3.13
C ASP A 372 7.40 -10.11 1.81
N SER A 373 7.16 -9.35 0.74
CA SER A 373 6.69 -9.85 -0.55
C SER A 373 7.78 -10.63 -1.27
N ASP A 374 9.02 -10.17 -1.20
CA ASP A 374 10.18 -10.82 -1.82
C ASP A 374 10.91 -11.85 -0.91
N GLY A 375 10.61 -11.85 0.39
CA GLY A 375 11.18 -12.77 1.36
C GLY A 375 12.61 -12.44 1.78
N ASP A 376 13.05 -11.18 1.66
CA ASP A 376 14.40 -10.74 1.98
C ASP A 376 14.61 -10.50 3.50
N GLY A 377 13.50 -10.39 4.24
CA GLY A 377 13.44 -10.22 5.68
C GLY A 377 13.26 -8.77 6.15
N ILE A 378 13.05 -7.83 5.22
CA ILE A 378 12.59 -6.46 5.47
C ILE A 378 11.08 -6.43 5.17
N PRO A 379 10.25 -5.91 6.10
CA PRO A 379 8.83 -5.74 5.81
C PRO A 379 8.61 -4.71 4.70
N ASN A 380 7.57 -4.89 3.89
CA ASN A 380 7.21 -3.99 2.79
C ASN A 380 7.14 -2.52 3.25
N SER A 381 6.58 -2.23 4.43
CA SER A 381 6.52 -0.86 5.01
C SER A 381 7.90 -0.24 5.34
N LEU A 382 8.99 -0.99 5.18
CA LEU A 382 10.37 -0.56 5.39
C LEU A 382 11.25 -0.84 4.16
N ASP A 383 10.65 -1.31 3.07
CA ASP A 383 11.31 -1.77 1.86
C ASP A 383 10.98 -0.82 0.69
N LEU A 384 12.02 -0.27 0.07
CA LEU A 384 11.85 0.67 -1.05
C LEU A 384 11.70 -0.03 -2.41
N ASP A 385 11.80 -1.36 -2.45
CA ASP A 385 11.65 -2.24 -3.63
C ASP A 385 11.08 -3.60 -3.18
N SER A 386 9.80 -3.62 -2.76
CA SER A 386 9.16 -4.73 -2.03
C SER A 386 9.07 -6.05 -2.81
N ASP A 387 9.23 -6.03 -4.13
CA ASP A 387 9.26 -7.23 -4.98
C ASP A 387 10.63 -7.51 -5.63
N ASN A 388 11.61 -6.64 -5.34
CA ASN A 388 13.01 -6.75 -5.70
C ASN A 388 13.26 -6.79 -7.22
N ASP A 389 12.41 -6.11 -7.99
CA ASP A 389 12.44 -6.11 -9.45
C ASP A 389 13.40 -5.02 -10.02
N GLY A 390 13.84 -4.11 -9.16
CA GLY A 390 14.76 -3.03 -9.50
C GLY A 390 14.10 -1.71 -9.93
N ILE A 391 12.79 -1.60 -9.81
CA ILE A 391 12.04 -0.34 -9.77
C ILE A 391 11.90 0.05 -8.28
N TYR A 392 11.48 1.28 -7.97
CA TYR A 392 11.22 1.65 -6.56
C TYR A 392 9.71 1.67 -6.37
N ASP A 393 9.25 1.28 -5.20
CA ASP A 393 7.83 1.22 -4.84
C ASP A 393 7.11 2.55 -5.12
N GLY A 394 7.66 3.68 -4.65
CA GLY A 394 7.14 5.01 -4.96
C GLY A 394 7.07 5.38 -6.47
N ILE A 395 7.89 4.76 -7.34
CA ILE A 395 7.73 4.92 -8.81
C ILE A 395 6.50 4.16 -9.28
N GLU A 396 6.33 2.92 -8.85
CA GLU A 396 5.27 2.00 -9.25
C GLU A 396 3.92 2.42 -8.70
N ALA A 397 3.88 2.96 -7.49
CA ALA A 397 2.71 3.59 -6.89
C ALA A 397 2.13 4.75 -7.73
N GLY A 398 2.90 5.32 -8.67
CA GLY A 398 2.38 6.23 -9.69
C GLY A 398 2.13 7.67 -9.23
N HIS A 399 2.60 8.04 -8.04
CA HIS A 399 2.40 9.38 -7.47
C HIS A 399 3.16 10.52 -8.19
N GLY A 400 4.11 10.16 -9.07
CA GLY A 400 4.89 11.08 -9.91
C GLY A 400 5.80 12.05 -9.15
N LYS A 401 6.17 11.76 -7.90
CA LYS A 401 7.08 12.59 -7.11
C LYS A 401 8.53 12.36 -7.51
N THR A 402 9.38 13.31 -7.12
CA THR A 402 10.83 13.16 -7.28
C THR A 402 11.36 12.40 -6.07
N LEU A 403 11.97 11.26 -6.35
CA LEU A 403 12.57 10.41 -5.33
C LEU A 403 14.08 10.66 -5.22
N VAL A 404 14.63 10.50 -4.03
CA VAL A 404 16.06 10.45 -3.75
C VAL A 404 16.35 9.17 -2.99
N ASP A 405 17.00 8.22 -3.65
CA ASP A 405 17.26 6.88 -3.11
C ASP A 405 15.95 6.24 -2.61
N GLY A 406 14.97 6.06 -3.51
CA GLY A 406 13.63 5.51 -3.25
C GLY A 406 12.64 6.46 -2.59
N ARG A 407 13.10 7.46 -1.84
CA ARG A 407 12.22 8.22 -0.92
C ARG A 407 11.75 9.58 -1.42
N VAL A 408 10.54 9.97 -1.01
CA VAL A 408 9.95 11.28 -1.27
C VAL A 408 10.64 12.33 -0.40
N THR A 409 11.26 13.32 -1.03
CA THR A 409 11.87 14.42 -0.28
C THR A 409 10.84 15.51 0.04
N GLY A 410 10.82 16.02 1.26
CA GLY A 410 9.91 17.13 1.57
C GLY A 410 9.78 17.47 3.05
N SER A 411 8.72 18.20 3.34
CA SER A 411 8.16 18.25 4.69
C SER A 411 7.27 17.03 4.87
N VAL A 412 7.37 16.43 6.04
CA VAL A 412 6.44 15.46 6.60
C VAL A 412 5.52 16.16 7.60
N GLY A 413 4.31 15.63 7.74
CA GLY A 413 3.34 16.07 8.74
C GLY A 413 3.60 15.51 10.13
N THR A 414 2.54 15.44 10.91
CA THR A 414 2.43 14.75 12.19
C THR A 414 1.86 13.34 12.04
N ASP A 415 1.46 12.98 10.82
CA ASP A 415 1.10 11.62 10.39
C ASP A 415 2.23 10.92 9.64
N GLY A 416 3.43 11.52 9.54
CA GLY A 416 4.61 10.93 8.90
C GLY A 416 4.60 10.90 7.37
N ILE A 417 3.40 10.82 6.77
CA ILE A 417 3.23 10.87 5.32
C ILE A 417 3.80 12.19 4.74
N PRO A 418 4.61 12.15 3.66
CA PRO A 418 5.14 13.35 3.04
C PRO A 418 4.04 14.24 2.47
N ASP A 419 4.01 15.53 2.87
CA ASP A 419 3.01 16.53 2.48
C ASP A 419 2.77 16.57 0.95
N SER A 420 3.80 16.25 0.17
CA SER A 420 3.76 16.32 -1.29
C SER A 420 2.81 15.29 -1.93
N VAL A 421 2.57 14.15 -1.27
CA VAL A 421 1.62 13.12 -1.70
C VAL A 421 0.24 13.30 -1.08
N GLN A 422 0.06 14.30 -0.22
CA GLN A 422 -1.23 14.58 0.43
C GLN A 422 -1.99 15.72 -0.23
N ALA A 423 -3.30 15.80 0.02
CA ALA A 423 -4.13 16.86 -0.53
C ALA A 423 -3.85 18.19 0.19
N THR A 424 -3.75 19.29 -0.56
CA THR A 424 -3.49 20.60 0.04
C THR A 424 -4.54 20.97 1.09
N GLY A 425 -4.11 21.18 2.33
CA GLY A 425 -5.01 21.49 3.46
C GLY A 425 -5.60 20.26 4.14
N GLN A 426 -5.05 19.08 3.85
CA GLN A 426 -5.31 17.78 4.49
C GLN A 426 -4.01 17.07 4.86
N PHE A 427 -2.97 17.83 5.17
CA PHE A 427 -1.80 17.23 5.81
C PHE A 427 -2.24 16.63 7.15
N ASP A 428 -1.50 15.67 7.68
CA ASP A 428 -1.71 15.12 9.02
C ASP A 428 -2.95 14.22 9.17
N ASN A 429 -3.47 13.70 8.06
CA ASN A 429 -4.74 13.01 8.04
C ASN A 429 -4.68 11.53 7.60
N GLY A 430 -3.50 10.98 7.35
CA GLY A 430 -3.36 9.58 6.93
C GLY A 430 -3.92 9.33 5.52
N THR A 431 -3.93 10.33 4.63
CA THR A 431 -4.38 10.15 3.23
C THR A 431 -3.40 10.63 2.19
N ILE A 432 -3.44 9.91 1.07
CA ILE A 432 -2.77 10.26 -0.18
C ILE A 432 -3.73 10.92 -1.19
N ASN A 433 -3.17 11.68 -2.12
CA ASN A 433 -3.87 12.44 -3.16
C ASN A 433 -3.84 11.78 -4.55
N TYR A 434 -3.39 10.53 -4.61
CA TYR A 434 -3.28 9.74 -5.82
C TYR A 434 -4.02 8.40 -5.66
N GLN A 435 -4.08 7.63 -6.75
CA GLN A 435 -4.51 6.24 -6.70
C GLN A 435 -3.25 5.42 -6.87
N ILE A 436 -2.98 4.51 -5.95
CA ILE A 436 -1.91 3.53 -6.10
C ILE A 436 -2.24 2.67 -7.32
N ASN A 437 -1.23 2.38 -8.15
CA ASN A 437 -1.44 1.60 -9.36
C ASN A 437 -1.68 0.12 -9.03
N ASP A 438 -2.61 -0.45 -9.78
CA ASP A 438 -2.95 -1.87 -9.85
C ASP A 438 -3.30 -2.11 -11.33
N SER A 439 -2.27 -2.43 -12.11
CA SER A 439 -2.27 -2.40 -13.57
C SER A 439 -3.12 -3.52 -14.17
N ASP A 440 -3.20 -4.67 -13.53
CA ASP A 440 -4.01 -5.82 -13.96
C ASP A 440 -5.38 -5.95 -13.23
N THR A 441 -5.61 -5.15 -12.19
CA THR A 441 -6.83 -5.06 -11.36
C THR A 441 -7.13 -6.31 -10.52
N ASP A 442 -6.10 -7.02 -10.07
CA ASP A 442 -6.22 -8.23 -9.26
C ASP A 442 -6.20 -7.99 -7.74
N ASN A 443 -6.03 -6.72 -7.32
CA ASN A 443 -5.85 -6.23 -5.94
C ASN A 443 -4.46 -6.51 -5.33
N THR A 444 -3.48 -6.88 -6.15
CA THR A 444 -2.05 -6.76 -5.84
C THR A 444 -1.59 -5.47 -6.47
N PHE A 445 -1.05 -4.55 -5.66
CA PHE A 445 -0.52 -3.30 -6.21
C PHE A 445 0.76 -3.56 -6.99
N ASP A 446 1.05 -2.69 -7.97
CA ASP A 446 2.20 -2.84 -8.87
C ASP A 446 3.53 -3.03 -8.08
N PHE A 447 3.76 -2.22 -7.04
CA PHE A 447 4.97 -2.30 -6.19
C PHE A 447 5.13 -3.61 -5.40
N LEU A 448 4.13 -4.51 -5.43
CA LEU A 448 4.18 -5.83 -4.80
C LEU A 448 4.23 -6.96 -5.83
N SER A 449 4.33 -6.65 -7.13
CA SER A 449 4.05 -7.57 -8.22
C SER A 449 5.15 -7.58 -9.29
N SER A 450 5.91 -8.68 -9.35
CA SER A 450 6.96 -8.88 -10.35
C SER A 450 6.54 -8.94 -11.85
N ASP A 451 5.24 -8.80 -12.14
CA ASP A 451 4.59 -8.80 -13.47
C ASP A 451 3.28 -7.99 -13.34
N SER A 452 3.39 -6.68 -13.16
CA SER A 452 2.29 -5.76 -12.80
C SER A 452 1.12 -5.77 -13.79
N ASP A 453 1.38 -5.98 -15.07
CA ASP A 453 0.35 -6.00 -16.12
C ASP A 453 -0.14 -7.41 -16.52
N ALA A 454 0.45 -8.44 -15.90
CA ALA A 454 0.16 -9.86 -16.06
C ALA A 454 0.22 -10.36 -17.52
N ASP A 455 1.11 -9.79 -18.33
CA ASP A 455 1.30 -10.20 -19.72
C ASP A 455 2.32 -11.34 -19.91
N GLY A 456 2.99 -11.72 -18.81
CA GLY A 456 3.97 -12.81 -18.73
C GLY A 456 5.40 -12.39 -19.08
N CYS A 457 5.65 -11.09 -19.24
CA CYS A 457 6.97 -10.48 -19.17
C CYS A 457 7.15 -9.88 -17.77
N THR A 458 8.33 -10.04 -17.16
CA THR A 458 8.53 -9.54 -15.79
C THR A 458 8.93 -8.07 -15.81
N ASP A 459 8.56 -7.35 -14.76
CA ASP A 459 8.74 -5.90 -14.66
C ASP A 459 10.22 -5.50 -14.74
N VAL A 460 11.13 -6.28 -14.13
CA VAL A 460 12.60 -6.20 -14.31
C VAL A 460 13.00 -6.07 -15.79
N ILE A 461 12.44 -6.93 -16.63
CA ILE A 461 12.79 -7.06 -18.04
C ILE A 461 12.13 -5.93 -18.83
N GLU A 462 10.90 -5.58 -18.50
CA GLU A 462 10.12 -4.52 -19.14
C GLU A 462 10.67 -3.13 -18.86
N ALA A 463 11.11 -2.87 -17.63
CA ALA A 463 11.87 -1.68 -17.25
C ALA A 463 13.22 -1.57 -17.98
N GLY A 464 13.69 -2.67 -18.60
CA GLY A 464 14.91 -2.73 -19.40
C GLY A 464 16.15 -3.10 -18.58
N PHE A 465 15.96 -3.71 -17.41
CA PHE A 465 17.04 -4.21 -16.57
C PHE A 465 17.43 -5.65 -16.96
N LEU A 466 18.34 -6.24 -16.17
CA LEU A 466 18.89 -7.56 -16.44
C LEU A 466 18.36 -8.55 -15.42
N ASP A 467 17.76 -9.63 -15.89
CA ASP A 467 17.47 -10.85 -15.13
C ASP A 467 18.02 -12.06 -15.93
N PRO A 468 19.30 -12.45 -15.74
CA PRO A 468 19.93 -13.53 -16.50
C PRO A 468 19.56 -14.95 -16.04
N ASP A 469 19.01 -15.12 -14.83
CA ASP A 469 18.59 -16.40 -14.27
C ASP A 469 17.07 -16.63 -14.29
N ASN A 470 16.31 -15.65 -14.78
CA ASN A 470 14.87 -15.69 -15.02
C ASN A 470 14.09 -16.00 -13.73
N ASP A 471 14.46 -15.35 -12.62
CA ASP A 471 13.78 -15.45 -11.33
C ASP A 471 12.93 -14.23 -11.00
N ALA A 472 12.79 -13.28 -11.93
CA ALA A 472 12.04 -12.02 -11.79
C ALA A 472 12.64 -11.05 -10.75
N ILE A 473 13.89 -11.27 -10.36
CA ILE A 473 14.63 -10.39 -9.44
C ILE A 473 15.69 -9.63 -10.22
N LEU A 474 15.99 -8.40 -9.81
CA LEU A 474 17.05 -7.60 -10.44
C LEU A 474 18.43 -8.28 -10.33
N GLY A 475 19.02 -8.52 -11.49
CA GLY A 475 20.39 -9.02 -11.61
C GLY A 475 20.45 -10.53 -11.60
N ASN A 476 21.46 -11.09 -10.93
CA ASN A 476 21.65 -12.54 -10.87
C ASN A 476 21.77 -13.01 -9.42
N SER A 477 20.92 -13.94 -9.02
CA SER A 477 20.84 -14.47 -7.66
C SER A 477 22.09 -15.29 -7.25
N PRO A 478 22.50 -15.26 -5.96
CA PRO A 478 21.92 -14.48 -4.87
C PRO A 478 22.30 -12.99 -4.97
N VAL A 479 21.32 -12.13 -4.72
CA VAL A 479 21.51 -10.68 -4.66
C VAL A 479 22.03 -10.24 -3.28
N SER A 480 22.37 -8.97 -3.18
CA SER A 480 22.69 -8.32 -1.91
C SER A 480 21.88 -7.04 -1.87
N ILE A 481 21.21 -6.82 -0.76
CA ILE A 481 20.35 -5.67 -0.47
C ILE A 481 21.07 -4.70 0.48
N ASP A 482 20.61 -3.46 0.55
CA ASP A 482 21.04 -2.53 1.59
C ASP A 482 20.16 -2.58 2.85
N PHE A 483 19.94 -1.47 3.54
CA PHE A 483 19.10 -1.43 4.75
C PHE A 483 17.62 -1.22 4.42
N TRP A 484 17.31 -0.80 3.19
CA TRP A 484 15.99 -0.41 2.69
C TRP A 484 15.49 -1.40 1.62
N GLY A 485 15.91 -2.66 1.67
CA GLY A 485 15.56 -3.71 0.68
C GLY A 485 16.15 -3.58 -0.72
N VAL A 486 16.58 -2.38 -1.12
CA VAL A 486 17.18 -2.09 -2.43
C VAL A 486 18.39 -2.98 -2.78
N ILE A 487 18.34 -3.66 -3.92
CA ILE A 487 19.44 -4.46 -4.49
C ILE A 487 20.63 -3.57 -4.89
N ILE A 488 21.83 -3.95 -4.42
CA ILE A 488 23.06 -3.22 -4.70
C ILE A 488 23.97 -3.93 -5.71
N ASN A 489 24.59 -3.13 -6.58
CA ASN A 489 25.61 -3.54 -7.56
C ASN A 489 25.14 -4.43 -8.72
N GLN A 490 23.84 -4.49 -9.03
CA GLN A 490 23.30 -5.26 -10.15
C GLN A 490 22.82 -4.41 -11.34
N GLY A 491 22.64 -3.10 -11.16
CA GLY A 491 21.95 -2.24 -12.14
C GLY A 491 20.68 -1.70 -11.51
N GLY A 492 19.63 -1.52 -12.31
CA GLY A 492 18.31 -1.12 -11.81
C GLY A 492 18.26 0.32 -11.32
N TYR A 493 17.10 0.69 -10.78
CA TYR A 493 16.81 1.98 -10.14
C TYR A 493 17.17 3.18 -11.00
N THR A 494 17.04 2.99 -12.31
CA THR A 494 17.18 4.03 -13.32
C THR A 494 15.86 4.13 -14.06
N GLY A 495 15.51 5.31 -14.61
CA GLY A 495 14.19 5.52 -15.20
C GLY A 495 13.73 4.37 -16.12
N THR A 496 12.43 4.07 -16.07
CA THR A 496 11.79 2.93 -16.71
C THR A 496 11.64 3.09 -18.23
N ARG A 497 11.42 1.98 -18.92
CA ARG A 497 11.26 1.93 -20.38
C ARG A 497 9.80 2.21 -20.77
N ASP A 498 9.63 3.02 -21.80
CA ASP A 498 8.38 3.19 -22.55
C ASP A 498 8.74 3.03 -24.03
N GLY A 499 8.60 1.81 -24.54
CA GLY A 499 9.09 1.42 -25.85
C GLY A 499 8.26 1.99 -26.99
N ASN A 500 6.96 2.20 -26.77
CA ASN A 500 6.04 2.71 -27.80
C ASN A 500 5.80 4.23 -27.70
N THR A 501 6.36 4.89 -26.68
CA THR A 501 6.31 6.33 -26.40
C THR A 501 4.91 6.89 -26.08
N ASN A 502 4.05 6.09 -25.45
CA ASN A 502 2.69 6.49 -25.06
C ASN A 502 2.61 7.16 -23.67
N ALA A 503 3.74 7.29 -22.96
CA ALA A 503 3.89 7.77 -21.60
C ALA A 503 3.31 6.86 -20.50
N VAL A 504 3.11 5.58 -20.80
CA VAL A 504 2.88 4.50 -19.85
C VAL A 504 4.13 3.62 -19.89
N PRO A 505 4.80 3.36 -18.76
CA PRO A 505 5.91 2.40 -18.73
C PRO A 505 5.48 1.03 -19.22
N ASP A 506 6.38 0.30 -19.88
CA ASP A 506 6.02 -0.99 -20.50
C ASP A 506 5.57 -2.03 -19.46
N TYR A 507 6.15 -2.03 -18.25
CA TYR A 507 5.77 -2.93 -17.13
C TYR A 507 4.33 -2.74 -16.61
N GLN A 508 3.66 -1.65 -17.03
CA GLN A 508 2.27 -1.35 -16.68
C GLN A 508 1.32 -1.49 -17.89
N GLU A 509 1.80 -1.92 -19.06
CA GLU A 509 1.03 -1.93 -20.30
C GLU A 509 0.97 -3.30 -20.97
N ALA A 510 -0.05 -4.06 -20.54
CA ALA A 510 -0.28 -5.43 -20.99
C ALA A 510 -0.15 -5.57 -22.52
N SER A 511 0.91 -6.25 -22.91
CA SER A 511 1.36 -6.36 -24.29
C SER A 511 1.48 -7.84 -24.68
N ALA A 512 1.97 -8.08 -25.90
CA ALA A 512 2.16 -9.45 -26.36
C ALA A 512 3.16 -9.51 -27.51
N ALA A 513 3.80 -10.67 -27.62
CA ALA A 513 4.63 -11.02 -28.76
C ALA A 513 3.83 -10.93 -30.09
N PRO A 514 4.44 -10.42 -31.17
CA PRO A 514 3.83 -10.46 -32.49
C PRO A 514 3.44 -11.89 -32.88
N THR A 515 2.39 -12.05 -33.68
CA THR A 515 2.07 -13.38 -34.25
C THR A 515 1.61 -13.26 -35.68
N ILE A 516 2.24 -14.01 -36.60
CA ILE A 516 1.79 -14.10 -37.98
C ILE A 516 0.62 -15.07 -38.08
N THR A 517 -0.54 -14.57 -38.50
CA THR A 517 -1.75 -15.37 -38.71
C THR A 517 -1.95 -15.76 -40.18
N MET A 518 -1.31 -15.04 -41.10
CA MET A 518 -1.24 -15.39 -42.51
C MET A 518 0.12 -14.99 -43.08
N GLU A 519 0.92 -15.97 -43.47
CA GLU A 519 2.19 -15.76 -44.16
C GLU A 519 1.99 -15.07 -45.52
N PRO A 520 2.95 -14.23 -45.97
CA PRO A 520 2.93 -13.71 -47.32
C PRO A 520 2.91 -14.84 -48.34
N GLN A 521 2.35 -14.56 -49.52
CA GLN A 521 2.20 -15.55 -50.59
C GLN A 521 3.00 -15.16 -51.83
N ASP A 522 3.51 -16.17 -52.55
CA ASP A 522 4.14 -16.00 -53.86
C ASP A 522 3.24 -15.19 -54.79
N THR A 523 3.84 -14.16 -55.40
CA THR A 523 3.09 -13.19 -56.20
C THR A 523 3.56 -13.20 -57.65
N ILE A 524 2.60 -13.21 -58.56
CA ILE A 524 2.85 -13.08 -60.00
C ILE A 524 2.52 -11.65 -60.43
N ILE A 525 3.51 -10.90 -60.91
CA ILE A 525 3.30 -9.57 -61.49
C ILE A 525 3.60 -9.61 -62.98
N ILE A 526 2.77 -8.93 -63.77
CA ILE A 526 3.01 -8.77 -65.20
C ILE A 526 4.06 -7.67 -65.42
N ASP A 527 5.05 -7.93 -66.27
CA ASP A 527 6.10 -6.97 -66.63
C ASP A 527 5.53 -5.58 -66.97
N GLY A 528 5.97 -4.56 -66.25
CA GLY A 528 5.55 -3.16 -66.32
C GLY A 528 4.37 -2.77 -65.42
N ASN A 529 3.75 -3.71 -64.68
CA ASN A 529 2.67 -3.40 -63.74
C ASN A 529 3.18 -3.28 -62.30
N SER A 530 2.34 -2.72 -61.43
CA SER A 530 2.53 -2.80 -59.97
C SER A 530 1.81 -4.02 -59.39
N GLY A 531 2.27 -4.49 -58.24
CA GLY A 531 1.64 -5.53 -57.43
C GLY A 531 2.00 -5.35 -55.96
N SER A 532 1.55 -6.27 -55.11
CA SER A 532 1.78 -6.18 -53.67
C SER A 532 1.98 -7.53 -53.02
N ILE A 533 2.74 -7.55 -51.94
CA ILE A 533 2.94 -8.69 -51.05
C ILE A 533 2.42 -8.25 -49.68
N SER A 534 1.61 -9.06 -49.03
CA SER A 534 0.99 -8.73 -47.75
C SER A 534 1.13 -9.86 -46.73
N VAL A 535 1.33 -9.51 -45.47
CA VAL A 535 1.26 -10.41 -44.31
C VAL A 535 0.02 -10.06 -43.49
N THR A 536 -0.54 -11.01 -42.75
CA THR A 536 -1.51 -10.71 -41.67
C THR A 536 -0.91 -11.13 -40.34
N ALA A 537 -0.89 -10.22 -39.39
CA ALA A 537 -0.34 -10.45 -38.06
C ALA A 537 -1.18 -9.73 -37.00
N SER A 538 -1.02 -10.15 -35.75
CA SER A 538 -1.54 -9.50 -34.54
C SER A 538 -0.38 -9.11 -33.63
N ASN A 539 -0.65 -8.21 -32.67
CA ASN A 539 0.30 -7.74 -31.65
C ASN A 539 1.61 -7.21 -32.25
N THR A 540 1.51 -6.44 -33.33
CA THR A 540 2.67 -5.90 -34.04
C THR A 540 2.50 -4.41 -34.29
N ALA A 541 3.53 -3.65 -33.93
CA ALA A 541 3.60 -2.21 -34.11
C ALA A 541 4.49 -1.83 -35.30
N GLN A 542 5.56 -2.60 -35.53
CA GLN A 542 6.58 -2.30 -36.53
C GLN A 542 6.70 -3.43 -37.55
N TYR A 543 6.95 -3.03 -38.80
CA TYR A 543 7.27 -3.93 -39.92
C TYR A 543 8.57 -3.46 -40.58
N GLN A 544 9.38 -4.40 -41.06
CA GLN A 544 10.52 -4.09 -41.94
C GLN A 544 10.61 -5.15 -43.04
N TRP A 545 10.22 -4.78 -44.26
CA TRP A 545 10.39 -5.65 -45.42
C TRP A 545 11.86 -5.76 -45.80
N GLN A 546 12.28 -6.98 -46.11
CA GLN A 546 13.61 -7.33 -46.59
C GLN A 546 13.55 -8.01 -47.95
N ILE A 547 14.60 -7.82 -48.73
CA ILE A 547 14.78 -8.41 -50.06
C ILE A 547 16.01 -9.30 -50.08
N SER A 548 15.92 -10.42 -50.79
CA SER A 548 17.04 -11.27 -51.16
C SER A 548 17.22 -11.28 -52.68
N THR A 549 18.48 -11.18 -53.11
CA THR A 549 18.90 -11.24 -54.53
C THR A 549 19.70 -12.50 -54.85
N ASP A 550 19.86 -13.40 -53.87
CA ASP A 550 20.71 -14.59 -53.93
C ASP A 550 19.93 -15.89 -53.61
N GLY A 551 18.62 -15.89 -53.86
CA GLY A 551 17.75 -17.04 -53.65
C GLY A 551 17.56 -17.41 -52.17
N GLY A 552 17.35 -16.39 -51.33
CA GLY A 552 17.05 -16.55 -49.91
C GLY A 552 18.26 -16.79 -49.00
N THR A 553 19.50 -16.68 -49.52
CA THR A 553 20.71 -16.93 -48.72
C THR A 553 21.00 -15.75 -47.79
N SER A 554 20.80 -14.53 -48.26
CA SER A 554 20.91 -13.31 -47.47
C SER A 554 19.77 -12.34 -47.77
N PHE A 555 19.36 -11.61 -46.73
CA PHE A 555 18.30 -10.61 -46.82
C PHE A 555 18.83 -9.25 -46.35
N SER A 556 18.45 -8.20 -47.07
CA SER A 556 18.77 -6.81 -46.74
C SER A 556 17.49 -6.00 -46.62
N ASP A 557 17.48 -5.03 -45.72
CA ASP A 557 16.34 -4.13 -45.53
C ASP A 557 16.03 -3.36 -46.83
N ILE A 558 14.75 -3.31 -47.16
CA ILE A 558 14.26 -2.48 -48.26
C ILE A 558 14.14 -1.06 -47.74
N ILE A 559 14.71 -0.12 -48.50
CA ILE A 559 14.53 1.31 -48.31
C ILE A 559 13.50 1.84 -49.30
N ASP A 560 12.67 2.78 -48.87
CA ASP A 560 11.65 3.38 -49.73
C ASP A 560 12.33 4.09 -50.92
N PHE A 561 11.94 3.70 -52.13
CA PHE A 561 12.48 4.24 -53.38
C PHE A 561 11.42 4.17 -54.49
N ALA A 562 11.77 4.53 -55.73
CA ALA A 562 10.82 4.49 -56.84
C ALA A 562 10.18 3.11 -57.10
N SER A 563 10.81 2.01 -56.64
CA SER A 563 10.37 0.63 -56.88
C SER A 563 9.52 0.03 -55.77
N TYR A 564 9.55 0.58 -54.55
CA TYR A 564 8.90 0.02 -53.37
C TYR A 564 8.27 1.11 -52.51
N THR A 565 7.07 0.85 -51.99
CA THR A 565 6.42 1.67 -50.96
C THR A 565 5.73 0.78 -49.94
N GLY A 566 5.53 1.27 -48.71
CA GLY A 566 4.87 0.49 -47.65
C GLY A 566 5.80 -0.51 -46.97
N ILE A 567 7.12 -0.26 -47.01
CA ILE A 567 8.17 -1.12 -46.45
C ILE A 567 8.08 -1.31 -44.93
N GLN A 568 7.35 -0.44 -44.25
CA GLN A 568 7.07 -0.48 -42.81
C GLN A 568 5.57 -0.70 -42.53
N THR A 569 4.89 -1.41 -43.41
CA THR A 569 3.48 -1.75 -43.24
C THR A 569 3.24 -3.22 -43.53
N ALA A 570 2.07 -3.72 -43.15
CA ALA A 570 1.63 -5.08 -43.47
C ALA A 570 1.60 -5.38 -44.98
N THR A 571 1.68 -4.38 -45.87
CA THR A 571 1.65 -4.56 -47.33
C THR A 571 2.79 -3.81 -48.03
N LEU A 572 3.73 -4.56 -48.60
CA LEU A 572 4.72 -4.04 -49.53
C LEU A 572 4.10 -3.86 -50.91
N THR A 573 4.18 -2.66 -51.47
CA THR A 573 3.79 -2.39 -52.86
C THR A 573 5.03 -2.31 -53.74
N ILE A 574 5.04 -3.07 -54.83
CA ILE A 574 6.11 -3.12 -55.83
C ILE A 574 5.64 -2.35 -57.07
N HIS A 575 6.36 -1.30 -57.44
CA HIS A 575 6.00 -0.41 -58.55
C HIS A 575 6.74 -0.74 -59.83
N ASN A 576 6.03 -0.75 -60.96
CA ASN A 576 6.59 -0.95 -62.30
C ASN A 576 7.55 -2.16 -62.36
N ALA A 577 7.15 -3.29 -61.79
CA ALA A 577 7.99 -4.48 -61.69
C ALA A 577 8.41 -4.94 -63.09
N ASN A 578 9.70 -5.19 -63.29
CA ASN A 578 10.26 -5.59 -64.58
C ASN A 578 10.90 -6.98 -64.50
N ILE A 579 11.32 -7.55 -65.64
CA ILE A 579 11.87 -8.91 -65.69
C ILE A 579 13.12 -9.14 -64.83
N GLU A 580 13.87 -8.08 -64.47
CA GLU A 580 15.04 -8.18 -63.57
C GLU A 580 14.63 -8.49 -62.13
N PHE A 581 13.34 -8.29 -61.78
CA PHE A 581 12.80 -8.60 -60.46
C PHE A 581 12.39 -10.07 -60.33
N ASN A 582 12.46 -10.84 -61.43
CA ASN A 582 12.06 -12.24 -61.43
C ASN A 582 12.99 -13.11 -60.57
N GLY A 583 12.43 -13.81 -59.61
CA GLY A 583 13.17 -14.68 -58.69
C GLY A 583 13.76 -13.95 -57.48
N LEU A 584 13.46 -12.67 -57.30
CA LEU A 584 13.71 -11.98 -56.03
C LEU A 584 12.83 -12.58 -54.94
N GLU A 585 13.38 -12.69 -53.73
CA GLU A 585 12.65 -13.15 -52.55
C GLU A 585 12.41 -12.01 -51.57
N PHE A 586 11.25 -12.02 -50.93
CA PHE A 586 10.84 -11.02 -49.96
C PHE A 586 10.41 -11.70 -48.66
N ARG A 587 10.73 -11.08 -47.53
CA ARG A 587 10.21 -11.44 -46.21
C ARG A 587 10.00 -10.18 -45.38
N VAL A 588 9.29 -10.28 -44.28
CA VAL A 588 9.07 -9.15 -43.35
C VAL A 588 9.47 -9.53 -41.94
N ILE A 589 10.14 -8.61 -41.26
CA ILE A 589 10.41 -8.67 -39.82
C ILE A 589 9.28 -7.89 -39.12
N LEU A 590 8.70 -8.48 -38.08
CA LEU A 590 7.67 -7.89 -37.25
C LEU A 590 8.19 -7.76 -35.82
N SER A 591 7.94 -6.63 -35.18
CA SER A 591 8.20 -6.43 -33.75
C SER A 591 7.05 -5.68 -33.07
N ASN A 592 6.99 -5.82 -31.75
CA ASN A 592 6.19 -5.00 -30.86
C ASN A 592 7.17 -4.24 -29.97
N GLU A 593 7.11 -2.90 -30.00
CA GLU A 593 8.02 -2.08 -29.21
C GLU A 593 7.58 -1.97 -27.74
N GLY A 594 6.32 -2.26 -27.40
CA GLY A 594 5.91 -2.43 -25.99
C GLY A 594 6.53 -3.71 -25.40
N TYR A 595 6.25 -4.86 -26.03
CA TYR A 595 6.65 -6.17 -25.51
C TYR A 595 8.14 -6.54 -25.76
N VAL A 596 9.02 -6.26 -24.79
CA VAL A 596 10.47 -6.53 -24.91
C VAL A 596 10.84 -8.01 -24.77
N CYS A 597 10.03 -8.80 -24.07
CA CYS A 597 10.28 -10.24 -23.88
C CYS A 597 10.27 -11.04 -25.17
N SER A 598 9.76 -10.49 -26.28
CA SER A 598 9.80 -11.16 -27.59
C SER A 598 10.93 -10.65 -28.49
N SER A 599 11.66 -11.59 -29.09
CA SER A 599 12.47 -11.28 -30.26
C SER A 599 11.60 -10.99 -31.49
N PRO A 600 12.04 -10.12 -32.41
CA PRO A 600 11.31 -9.89 -33.66
C PRO A 600 11.06 -11.18 -34.43
N ILE A 601 9.84 -11.34 -34.95
CA ILE A 601 9.42 -12.51 -35.72
C ILE A 601 9.63 -12.25 -37.21
N ILE A 602 10.15 -13.25 -37.91
CA ILE A 602 10.46 -13.18 -39.33
C ILE A 602 9.47 -14.07 -40.09
N SER A 603 8.81 -13.51 -41.10
CA SER A 603 7.91 -14.28 -41.98
C SER A 603 8.67 -15.30 -42.81
N GLU A 604 7.93 -16.26 -43.37
CA GLU A 604 8.42 -17.07 -44.49
C GLU A 604 8.80 -16.17 -45.68
N SER A 605 9.77 -16.62 -46.50
CA SER A 605 10.14 -15.90 -47.72
C SER A 605 9.22 -16.27 -48.89
N VAL A 606 8.92 -15.29 -49.73
CA VAL A 606 8.10 -15.46 -50.94
C VAL A 606 8.86 -15.05 -52.19
N VAL A 607 8.66 -15.79 -53.26
CA VAL A 607 9.31 -15.56 -54.56
C VAL A 607 8.42 -14.69 -55.44
N LEU A 608 9.03 -13.70 -56.08
CA LEU A 608 8.38 -12.87 -57.08
C LEU A 608 8.55 -13.46 -58.49
N ASP A 609 7.44 -13.85 -59.12
CA ASP A 609 7.40 -14.34 -60.51
C ASP A 609 6.97 -13.21 -61.46
N ILE A 610 7.88 -12.77 -62.34
CA ILE A 610 7.56 -11.75 -63.35
C ILE A 610 7.27 -12.39 -64.69
N ARG A 611 6.02 -12.20 -65.15
CA ARG A 611 5.56 -12.74 -66.43
C ARG A 611 5.39 -11.65 -67.47
N ILE A 612 5.94 -11.87 -68.66
CA ILE A 612 5.70 -10.98 -69.80
C ILE A 612 4.29 -11.19 -70.38
N LYS A 613 3.61 -10.11 -70.74
CA LYS A 613 2.32 -10.18 -71.41
C LYS A 613 2.50 -10.74 -72.82
N THR A 614 1.88 -11.88 -73.12
CA THR A 614 1.98 -12.50 -74.45
C THR A 614 1.42 -11.58 -75.54
N MET A 615 2.27 -11.04 -76.42
CA MET A 615 1.84 -10.34 -77.61
C MET A 615 1.64 -11.32 -78.77
N ILE A 616 0.39 -11.55 -79.18
CA ILE A 616 0.08 -12.26 -80.43
C ILE A 616 0.47 -11.35 -81.60
N THR A 617 1.60 -11.63 -82.25
CA THR A 617 1.95 -11.02 -83.53
C THR A 617 1.42 -11.88 -84.67
N ASN A 618 0.45 -11.35 -85.42
CA ASN A 618 -0.15 -12.04 -86.56
C ASN A 618 0.85 -12.08 -87.73
N ARG A 619 1.58 -13.19 -87.91
CA ARG A 619 2.60 -13.36 -88.97
C ARG A 619 1.93 -13.86 -90.27
N LYS A 620 1.70 -12.92 -91.20
CA LYS A 620 1.45 -13.04 -92.67
C LYS A 620 1.05 -14.42 -93.25
N ILE A 621 -0.15 -14.49 -93.83
CA ILE A 621 -0.48 -15.44 -94.92
C ILE A 621 -0.33 -14.70 -96.26
N THR A 622 0.56 -15.17 -97.13
CA THR A 622 0.64 -14.74 -98.54
C THR A 622 -0.17 -15.72 -99.40
N TYR A 623 -1.26 -15.26 -100.02
CA TYR A 623 -1.96 -16.05 -101.04
C TYR A 623 -1.32 -15.83 -102.41
N ARG A 624 -0.85 -16.92 -103.01
CA ARG A 624 -0.40 -16.97 -104.40
C ARG A 624 -1.63 -17.22 -105.28
N ILE A 625 -2.11 -16.21 -106.00
CA ILE A 625 -3.18 -16.41 -107.00
C ILE A 625 -2.52 -16.88 -108.29
N HIS A 626 -2.84 -18.11 -108.70
CA HIS A 626 -2.51 -18.61 -110.03
C HIS A 626 -3.50 -18.03 -111.06
N LYS A 627 -2.94 -17.51 -112.15
CA LYS A 627 -3.64 -16.91 -113.29
C LYS A 627 -4.33 -18.01 -114.12
N ALA A 628 -5.57 -17.77 -114.53
CA ALA A 628 -6.21 -18.38 -115.70
C ALA A 628 -6.85 -17.27 -116.53
#